data_AF-A0A3B8Y2E9-F1
#
_entry.id   AF-A0A3B8Y2E9-F1
#
_cell.length_a   1.000
_cell.length_b   1.000
_cell.length_c   1.000
_cell.angle_alpha   90.00
_cell.angle_beta   90.00
_cell.angle_gamma   90.00
#
_symmetry.space_group_name_H-M   'P 1'
#
loop_
_entity.id
_entity.type
_entity.pdbx_description
1 polymer ?
#
loop_
_entity_poly.entity_id
_entity_poly.type
_entity_poly.pdbx_seq_one_letter_code
_entity_poly.pdbx_strand_id
1 'polypeptide(L)'
;MNSYPDPNNPYPLEHYDRLCFLKNIIDNHNIFVGDFTYYDDNALIMPGIKIGDGAIIAANSVVTKDVESYTIVGGNPAQLIRKRFEDEVINLLLELQWWHWSIKKITRNIDILCSNNLEKLQQICFEEREHKKNTSNN
;
A
#
# COMPACT_ATOMS: atom_id res chain seq x y z
N MET A 1 -17.42 -14.77 -10.78
CA MET A 1 -17.56 -13.41 -10.23
C MET A 1 -16.34 -13.16 -9.37
N ASN A 2 -15.48 -12.23 -9.79
CA ASN A 2 -14.19 -12.00 -9.14
C ASN A 2 -14.41 -11.40 -7.74
N SER A 3 -13.84 -12.02 -6.71
CA SER A 3 -14.10 -11.73 -5.29
C SER A 3 -13.08 -10.75 -4.68
N TYR A 4 -12.52 -9.84 -5.48
CA TYR A 4 -11.53 -8.88 -5.04
C TYR A 4 -11.65 -7.56 -5.79
N PRO A 5 -11.37 -6.42 -5.14
CA PRO A 5 -11.33 -5.12 -5.82
C PRO A 5 -10.23 -5.15 -6.88
N ASP A 6 -10.58 -4.80 -8.12
CA ASP A 6 -9.66 -4.78 -9.25
C ASP A 6 -8.66 -3.63 -9.07
N PRO A 7 -7.35 -3.91 -8.97
CA PRO A 7 -6.34 -2.87 -8.80
C PRO A 7 -6.20 -1.95 -10.01
N ASN A 8 -6.82 -2.26 -11.17
CA ASN A 8 -6.90 -1.37 -12.32
C ASN A 8 -8.23 -0.61 -12.39
N ASN A 9 -9.20 -0.94 -11.53
CA ASN A 9 -10.43 -0.18 -11.42
C ASN A 9 -10.16 1.05 -10.54
N PRO A 10 -10.36 2.28 -11.06
CA PRO A 10 -10.16 3.50 -10.28
C PRO A 10 -11.01 3.52 -9.01
N TYR A 11 -12.21 2.92 -9.02
CA TYR A 11 -13.15 2.96 -7.90
C TYR A 11 -13.46 1.53 -7.42
N PRO A 12 -12.76 1.04 -6.39
CA PRO A 12 -12.92 -0.34 -5.91
C PRO A 12 -14.26 -0.62 -5.22
N LEU A 13 -15.09 0.40 -4.99
CA LEU A 13 -16.43 0.31 -4.40
C LEU A 13 -17.45 0.99 -5.33
N GLU A 14 -18.51 0.27 -5.74
CA GLU A 14 -19.61 0.85 -6.50
C GLU A 14 -20.30 1.96 -5.67
N HIS A 15 -20.52 3.14 -6.27
CA HIS A 15 -21.12 4.34 -5.67
C HIS A 15 -20.29 5.07 -4.60
N TYR A 16 -18.99 4.79 -4.51
CA TYR A 16 -18.07 5.50 -3.63
C TYR A 16 -16.90 6.12 -4.42
N ASP A 17 -17.24 7.14 -5.22
CA ASP A 17 -16.33 7.80 -6.18
C ASP A 17 -15.22 8.64 -5.52
N ARG A 18 -15.17 8.64 -4.18
CA ARG A 18 -14.24 9.44 -3.39
C ARG A 18 -12.93 8.74 -3.09
N LEU A 19 -12.93 7.40 -3.03
CA LEU A 19 -11.75 6.62 -2.72
C LEU A 19 -11.26 5.92 -3.99
N CYS A 20 -10.06 6.26 -4.45
CA CYS A 20 -9.46 5.63 -5.63
C CYS A 20 -8.08 5.06 -5.36
N PHE A 21 -7.69 4.05 -6.14
CA PHE A 21 -6.28 3.64 -6.20
C PHE A 21 -5.50 4.68 -6.99
N LEU A 22 -4.57 5.35 -6.30
CA LEU A 22 -3.85 6.51 -6.83
C LEU A 22 -3.09 6.18 -8.12
N LYS A 23 -2.60 4.95 -8.25
CA LYS A 23 -1.92 4.45 -9.45
C LYS A 23 -2.79 4.53 -10.72
N ASN A 24 -4.11 4.48 -10.58
CA ASN A 24 -5.05 4.42 -11.71
C ASN A 24 -5.49 5.79 -12.22
N ILE A 25 -5.22 6.86 -11.48
CA ILE A 25 -5.63 8.23 -11.82
C ILE A 25 -4.46 9.14 -12.22
N ILE A 26 -3.22 8.69 -12.00
CA ILE A 26 -2.02 9.44 -12.38
C ILE A 26 -1.55 8.95 -13.76
N ASP A 27 -1.64 9.81 -14.76
CA ASP A 27 -1.23 9.56 -16.16
C ASP A 27 0.17 10.10 -16.48
N ASN A 28 0.78 10.85 -15.57
CA ASN A 28 2.09 11.47 -15.76
C ASN A 28 3.23 10.46 -15.54
N HIS A 29 4.02 10.20 -16.59
CA HIS A 29 5.14 9.27 -16.59
C HIS A 29 6.29 9.60 -15.61
N ASN A 30 6.32 10.81 -15.04
CA ASN A 30 7.33 11.22 -14.06
C ASN A 30 6.88 11.04 -12.59
N ILE A 31 5.68 10.50 -12.37
CA ILE A 31 5.15 10.24 -11.03
C ILE A 31 5.08 8.72 -10.85
N PHE A 32 5.72 8.22 -9.79
CA PHE A 32 5.78 6.80 -9.46
C PHE A 32 4.90 6.51 -8.24
N VAL A 33 3.90 5.66 -8.42
CA VAL A 33 2.92 5.31 -7.38
C VAL A 33 3.01 3.80 -7.09
N GLY A 34 3.16 3.47 -5.81
CA GLY A 34 3.15 2.08 -5.33
C GLY A 34 1.77 1.42 -5.42
N ASP A 35 1.74 0.09 -5.47
CA ASP A 35 0.49 -0.67 -5.52
C ASP A 35 -0.31 -0.50 -4.22
N PHE A 36 -1.65 -0.53 -4.31
CA PHE A 36 -2.57 -0.39 -3.16
C PHE A 36 -2.49 0.95 -2.40
N THR A 37 -1.86 1.98 -3.01
CA THR A 37 -1.90 3.36 -2.52
C THR A 37 -3.27 3.97 -2.80
N TYR A 38 -3.90 4.56 -1.79
CA TYR A 38 -5.26 5.10 -1.91
C TYR A 38 -5.31 6.62 -1.66
N TYR A 39 -6.26 7.26 -2.34
CA TYR A 39 -6.51 8.70 -2.32
C TYR A 39 -7.97 8.97 -1.97
N ASP A 40 -8.21 10.09 -1.26
CA ASP A 40 -9.55 10.63 -0.99
C ASP A 40 -9.67 12.06 -1.54
N ASP A 41 -10.79 12.35 -2.19
CA ASP A 41 -10.95 13.48 -3.11
C ASP A 41 -10.78 14.84 -2.43
N ASN A 42 -9.66 15.49 -2.78
CA ASN A 42 -9.23 16.90 -2.65
C ASN A 42 -7.71 17.04 -2.38
N ALA A 43 -6.93 15.95 -2.34
CA ALA A 43 -5.49 16.08 -2.16
C ALA A 43 -4.76 16.44 -3.48
N LEU A 44 -3.88 17.44 -3.46
CA LEU A 44 -3.02 17.80 -4.58
C LEU A 44 -1.64 17.20 -4.37
N ILE A 45 -1.14 16.42 -5.33
CA ILE A 45 0.24 15.90 -5.32
C ILE A 45 1.06 16.67 -6.33
N MET A 46 2.15 17.31 -5.89
CA MET A 46 3.03 18.06 -6.78
C MET A 46 3.80 17.10 -7.72
N PRO A 47 4.07 17.51 -8.98
CA PRO A 47 4.80 16.68 -9.93
C PRO A 47 6.20 16.26 -9.44
N GLY A 48 6.61 15.04 -9.78
CA GLY A 48 7.95 14.51 -9.48
C GLY A 48 8.12 13.93 -8.07
N ILE A 49 7.05 13.87 -7.28
CA ILE A 49 7.03 13.30 -5.94
C ILE A 49 6.85 11.79 -5.98
N LYS A 50 7.53 11.09 -5.07
CA LYS A 50 7.36 9.65 -4.82
C LYS A 50 6.45 9.39 -3.62
N ILE A 51 5.52 8.46 -3.77
CA ILE A 51 4.64 7.99 -2.69
C ILE A 51 4.94 6.52 -2.44
N GLY A 52 5.38 6.19 -1.23
CA GLY A 52 5.72 4.83 -0.83
C GLY A 52 4.53 3.90 -0.64
N ASP A 53 4.78 2.60 -0.70
CA ASP A 53 3.76 1.56 -0.59
C ASP A 53 2.97 1.67 0.72
N GLY A 54 1.65 1.52 0.63
CA GLY A 54 0.77 1.56 1.80
C GLY A 54 0.68 2.91 2.52
N ALA A 55 1.23 3.99 1.93
CA ALA A 55 1.03 5.35 2.45
C ALA A 55 -0.44 5.79 2.37
N ILE A 56 -0.81 6.72 3.26
CA ILE A 56 -2.16 7.27 3.40
C ILE A 56 -2.07 8.78 3.27
N ILE A 57 -2.75 9.36 2.30
CA ILE A 57 -2.86 10.81 2.13
C ILE A 57 -4.23 11.24 2.65
N ALA A 58 -4.28 12.07 3.68
CA ALA A 58 -5.53 12.61 4.20
C ALA A 58 -6.20 13.53 3.16
N ALA A 59 -7.53 13.60 3.19
CA ALA A 59 -8.29 14.48 2.32
C ALA A 59 -7.83 15.96 2.43
N ASN A 60 -7.95 16.72 1.34
CA ASN A 60 -7.57 18.14 1.24
C ASN A 60 -6.06 18.44 1.45
N SER A 61 -5.20 17.45 1.31
CA SER A 61 -3.76 17.63 1.55
C SER A 61 -3.00 18.12 0.31
N VAL A 62 -2.00 18.98 0.47
CA VAL A 62 -1.10 19.37 -0.63
C VAL A 62 0.27 18.75 -0.41
N VAL A 63 0.52 17.63 -1.08
CA VAL A 63 1.77 16.87 -0.98
C VAL A 63 2.84 17.58 -1.81
N THR A 64 3.82 18.15 -1.10
CA THR A 64 4.92 18.93 -1.68
C THR A 64 6.29 18.25 -1.52
N LYS A 65 6.34 17.08 -0.89
CA LYS A 65 7.54 16.28 -0.65
C LYS A 65 7.22 14.78 -0.77
N ASP A 66 8.26 13.97 -0.96
CA ASP A 66 8.17 12.51 -0.93
C ASP A 66 7.52 12.00 0.35
N VAL A 67 6.71 10.96 0.21
CA VAL A 67 5.97 10.31 1.31
C VAL A 67 6.50 8.91 1.49
N GLU A 68 6.97 8.60 2.71
CA GLU A 68 7.51 7.30 3.05
C GLU A 68 6.41 6.22 3.09
N SER A 69 6.79 4.98 2.79
CA SER A 69 5.90 3.82 2.85
C SER A 69 5.24 3.68 4.22
N TYR A 70 3.97 3.29 4.23
CA TYR A 70 3.17 3.10 5.45
C TYR A 70 3.06 4.33 6.36
N THR A 71 3.32 5.54 5.86
CA THR A 71 3.07 6.78 6.59
C THR A 71 1.69 7.36 6.29
N ILE A 72 1.15 8.10 7.25
CA ILE A 72 -0.06 8.89 7.11
C ILE A 72 0.35 10.35 7.09
N VAL A 73 0.06 11.05 6.01
CA VAL A 73 0.34 12.49 5.87
C VAL A 73 -0.95 13.27 5.69
N GLY A 74 -0.95 14.54 6.10
CA GLY A 74 -2.08 15.42 5.86
C GLY A 74 -1.77 16.92 5.97
N GLY A 75 -2.64 17.75 5.37
CA GLY A 75 -2.60 19.21 5.46
C GLY A 75 -2.01 19.90 4.22
N ASN A 76 -1.94 21.23 4.26
CA ASN A 76 -1.41 22.08 3.19
C ASN A 76 -0.37 23.07 3.76
N PRO A 77 0.95 22.82 3.58
CA PRO A 77 1.54 21.65 2.94
C PRO A 77 1.42 20.38 3.80
N ALA A 78 1.32 19.22 3.17
CA ALA A 78 1.15 17.92 3.84
C ALA A 78 2.34 17.62 4.77
N GLN A 79 2.04 17.25 6.01
CA GLN A 79 3.00 16.84 7.03
C GLN A 79 2.75 15.42 7.49
N LEU A 80 3.78 14.75 7.99
CA LEU A 80 3.65 13.46 8.67
C LEU A 80 2.72 13.59 9.88
N ILE A 81 1.63 12.82 9.89
CA ILE A 81 0.74 12.66 11.04
C ILE A 81 1.29 11.55 11.93
N ARG A 82 1.48 10.35 11.36
CA ARG A 82 2.04 9.17 12.04
C ARG A 82 2.37 8.05 11.06
N LYS A 83 3.06 7.01 11.52
CA LYS A 83 3.17 5.73 10.82
C LYS A 83 1.92 4.87 11.06
N ARG A 84 1.61 3.99 10.12
CA ARG A 84 0.52 3.00 10.24
C ARG A 84 0.87 1.90 11.25
N PHE A 85 2.14 1.50 11.27
CA PHE A 85 2.71 0.38 12.02
C PHE A 85 4.09 0.77 12.57
N GLU A 86 4.67 -0.09 13.41
CA GLU A 86 6.07 0.04 13.84
C GLU A 86 7.05 -0.26 12.70
N ASP A 87 8.26 0.26 12.79
CA ASP A 87 9.27 0.16 11.72
C ASP A 87 9.64 -1.27 11.38
N GLU A 88 9.72 -2.16 12.37
CA GLU A 88 9.98 -3.58 12.15
C GLU A 88 8.86 -4.25 11.34
N VAL A 89 7.61 -3.88 11.62
CA VAL A 89 6.44 -4.40 10.90
C VAL A 89 6.42 -3.86 9.47
N ILE A 90 6.71 -2.57 9.27
CA ILE A 90 6.80 -1.96 7.95
C ILE A 90 7.85 -2.66 7.09
N ASN A 91 9.04 -2.90 7.65
CA ASN A 91 10.12 -3.57 6.93
C ASN A 91 9.73 -4.99 6.49
N LEU A 92 9.05 -5.76 7.34
CA LEU A 92 8.57 -7.09 6.97
C LEU A 92 7.48 -7.02 5.89
N LEU A 93 6.55 -6.08 5.98
CA LEU A 93 5.50 -5.92 4.96
C LEU A 93 6.09 -5.55 3.60
N LEU A 94 7.09 -4.67 3.57
CA LEU A 94 7.81 -4.29 2.35
C LEU A 94 8.65 -5.45 1.79
N GLU A 95 9.21 -6.30 2.65
CA GLU A 95 9.91 -7.52 2.21
C GLU A 95 8.95 -8.55 1.62
N LEU A 96 7.80 -8.77 2.28
CA LEU A 96 6.79 -9.75 1.87
C LEU A 96 6.21 -9.42 0.50
N GLN A 97 6.06 -8.12 0.21
CA GLN A 97 5.35 -7.62 -0.97
C GLN A 97 4.04 -8.38 -1.19
N TRP A 98 3.25 -8.50 -0.11
CA TRP A 98 2.09 -9.38 -0.02
C TRP A 98 1.04 -9.12 -1.11
N TRP A 99 1.08 -7.93 -1.70
CA TRP A 99 0.27 -7.54 -2.85
C TRP A 99 0.55 -8.36 -4.12
N HIS A 100 1.72 -9.01 -4.24
CA HIS A 100 2.02 -9.94 -5.32
C HIS A 100 1.51 -11.36 -5.07
N TRP A 101 0.88 -11.63 -3.93
CA TRP A 101 0.35 -12.95 -3.62
C TRP A 101 -0.98 -13.23 -4.32
N SER A 102 -1.30 -14.51 -4.47
CA SER A 102 -2.64 -14.91 -4.88
C SER A 102 -3.69 -14.42 -3.87
N ILE A 103 -4.87 -14.04 -4.36
CA ILE A 103 -5.96 -13.56 -3.50
C ILE A 103 -6.31 -14.53 -2.36
N LYS A 104 -6.30 -15.85 -2.64
CA LYS A 104 -6.56 -16.88 -1.62
C LYS A 104 -5.58 -16.81 -0.45
N LYS A 105 -4.32 -16.48 -0.72
CA LYS A 105 -3.29 -16.33 0.30
C LYS A 105 -3.43 -15.04 1.07
N ILE A 106 -3.77 -13.94 0.39
CA ILE A 106 -4.06 -12.65 1.03
C ILE A 106 -5.24 -12.81 1.99
N THR A 107 -6.38 -13.36 1.53
CA THR A 107 -7.58 -13.55 2.36
C THR A 107 -7.31 -14.36 3.62
N ARG A 108 -6.46 -15.40 3.54
CA ARG A 108 -6.10 -16.22 4.71
C ARG A 108 -5.25 -15.50 5.75
N ASN A 109 -4.51 -14.47 5.33
CA ASN A 109 -3.55 -13.76 6.17
C ASN A 109 -3.96 -12.30 6.46
N ILE A 110 -5.14 -11.86 6.01
CA ILE A 110 -5.55 -10.46 6.04
C ILE A 110 -5.54 -9.87 7.46
N ASP A 111 -5.97 -10.66 8.45
CA ASP A 111 -5.97 -10.25 9.85
C ASP A 111 -4.56 -9.97 10.37
N ILE A 112 -3.58 -10.72 9.88
CA ILE A 112 -2.17 -10.57 10.26
C ILE A 112 -1.57 -9.37 9.53
N LEU A 113 -1.81 -9.25 8.22
CA LEU A 113 -1.32 -8.16 7.36
C LEU A 113 -1.82 -6.77 7.80
N CYS A 114 -3.00 -6.71 8.41
CA CYS A 114 -3.59 -5.48 8.93
C CYS A 114 -3.30 -5.25 10.43
N SER A 115 -2.54 -6.14 11.08
CA SER A 115 -2.21 -6.05 12.50
C SER A 115 -0.77 -5.62 12.73
N ASN A 116 -0.47 -5.17 13.95
CA ASN A 116 0.90 -4.90 14.39
C ASN A 116 1.56 -6.18 14.99
N ASN A 117 1.14 -7.38 14.54
CA ASN A 117 1.62 -8.64 15.10
C ASN A 117 2.94 -9.08 14.45
N LEU A 118 4.04 -8.61 15.05
CA LEU A 118 5.40 -8.85 14.57
C LEU A 118 5.73 -10.34 14.46
N GLU A 119 5.43 -11.13 15.50
CA GLU A 119 5.77 -12.56 15.55
C GLU A 119 5.11 -13.35 14.41
N LYS A 120 3.82 -13.12 14.17
CA LYS A 120 3.10 -13.78 13.08
C LYS A 120 3.60 -13.36 11.71
N LEU A 121 3.95 -12.09 11.53
CA LEU A 121 4.53 -11.61 10.27
C LEU A 121 5.91 -12.21 10.02
N GLN A 122 6.75 -12.33 11.05
CA GLN A 122 8.05 -13.00 10.95
C GLN A 122 7.89 -14.48 10.55
N GLN A 123 6.91 -15.17 11.12
CA GLN A 123 6.61 -16.56 10.77
C GLN A 123 6.22 -16.69 9.29
N ILE A 124 5.35 -15.81 8.78
CA ILE A 124 4.99 -15.80 7.36
C ILE A 124 6.20 -15.48 6.49
N CYS A 125 7.04 -14.51 6.86
CA CYS A 125 8.28 -14.20 6.13
C CYS A 125 9.21 -15.41 6.04
N PHE A 126 9.35 -16.14 7.14
CA PHE A 126 10.16 -17.35 7.18
C PHE A 126 9.63 -18.41 6.21
N GLU A 127 8.33 -18.70 6.25
CA GLU A 127 7.67 -19.65 5.35
C GLU A 127 7.84 -19.26 3.87
N GLU A 128 7.75 -17.96 3.54
CA GLU A 128 7.98 -17.46 2.18
C GLU A 128 9.40 -17.68 1.68
N ARG A 129 10.39 -17.43 2.55
CA ARG A 129 11.80 -17.63 2.20
C ARG A 129 12.08 -19.10 1.91
N GLU A 130 11.52 -20.02 2.70
CA GLU A 130 11.68 -21.46 2.50
C GLU A 130 10.97 -21.93 1.22
N HIS A 131 9.76 -21.43 0.94
CA HIS A 131 9.05 -21.75 -0.30
C HIS A 131 9.81 -21.27 -1.55
N LYS A 132 10.40 -20.06 -1.52
CA LYS A 132 11.22 -19.54 -2.62
C LYS A 132 12.46 -20.39 -2.85
N LYS A 133 13.17 -20.82 -1.79
CA LYS A 133 14.34 -21.71 -1.90
C LYS A 133 13.99 -23.05 -2.56
N ASN A 134 12.86 -23.64 -2.18
CA ASN A 134 12.43 -24.93 -2.73
C ASN A 134 11.96 -24.84 -4.20
N THR A 135 11.47 -23.67 -4.63
CA THR A 135 11.04 -23.45 -6.02
C THR A 135 12.23 -23.15 -6.95
N SER A 136 13.30 -22.56 -6.44
CA SER A 136 14.52 -22.24 -7.22
C SER A 136 15.49 -23.42 -7.38
N ASN A 137 15.29 -24.52 -6.65
CA ASN A 137 16.13 -25.73 -6.68
C ASN A 137 15.55 -26.86 -7.56
N ASN A 138 14.45 -26.61 -8.28
CA ASN A 138 13.85 -27.49 -9.28
C ASN A 138 13.82 -26.79 -10.65
#